data_AF-A0A6B1F5H0-F1
#
_entry.id   AF-A0A6B1F5H0-F1
#
_cell.length_a   1.000
_cell.length_b   1.000
_cell.length_c   1.000
_cell.angle_alpha   90.00
_cell.angle_beta   90.00
_cell.angle_gamma   90.00
#
_symmetry.space_group_name_H-M   'P 1'
#
loop_
_entity.id
_entity.type
_entity.pdbx_description
1 polymer ?
#
loop_
_entity_poly.entity_id
_entity_poly.type
_entity_poly.pdbx_seq_one_letter_code
_entity_poly.pdbx_strand_id
1 'polypeptide(L)'
;VRIGGIDIKTMGLPELRGLFSVVAQDKGIFDETIRDNILLGQPNATDEEVSRAARSAQVLSFADELQLGLDAPCGPRGANLSGGQRQRVAIARAFLRNSPILLLDEPTSALDSNSEELIQDALEEFRSNRTIVVIAHRLATVRNADKIIVLDQGRVIEEGTHSELVAKGGLYSGLYQSQVLVS
;
A
#
# COMPACT_ATOMS: atom_id res chain seq x y z
N VAL A 1 -4.73 2.14 -22.18
CA VAL A 1 -4.64 2.81 -20.87
C VAL A 1 -4.03 4.19 -21.09
N ARG A 2 -4.55 5.23 -20.45
CA ARG A 2 -4.04 6.60 -20.56
C ARG A 2 -3.79 7.19 -19.17
N ILE A 3 -2.77 8.03 -19.04
CA ILE A 3 -2.45 8.78 -17.81
C ILE A 3 -2.34 10.26 -18.19
N GLY A 4 -3.08 11.14 -17.50
CA GLY A 4 -3.13 12.56 -17.88
C GLY A 4 -3.59 12.82 -19.32
N GLY A 5 -4.35 11.87 -19.91
CA GLY A 5 -4.78 11.92 -21.31
C GLY A 5 -3.79 11.33 -22.33
N ILE A 6 -2.57 10.99 -21.94
CA ILE A 6 -1.51 10.47 -22.80
C ILE A 6 -1.54 8.93 -22.80
N ASP A 7 -1.40 8.29 -23.97
CA ASP A 7 -1.30 6.82 -24.07
C ASP A 7 0.03 6.34 -23.49
N ILE A 8 -0.01 5.37 -22.59
CA ILE A 8 1.20 4.83 -21.96
C ILE A 8 2.17 4.19 -22.99
N LYS A 9 1.66 3.76 -24.15
CA LYS A 9 2.49 3.19 -25.23
C LYS A 9 3.39 4.23 -25.89
N THR A 10 3.12 5.52 -25.71
CA THR A 10 3.95 6.61 -26.25
C THR A 10 4.98 7.13 -25.25
N MET A 11 4.96 6.66 -24.00
CA MET A 11 5.89 7.07 -22.94
C MET A 11 7.13 6.18 -22.90
N GLY A 12 8.26 6.75 -22.48
CA GLY A 12 9.45 5.96 -22.15
C GLY A 12 9.21 5.14 -20.88
N LEU A 13 9.77 3.91 -20.82
CA LEU A 13 9.62 3.06 -19.62
C LEU A 13 10.09 3.73 -18.31
N PRO A 14 11.22 4.47 -18.26
CA PRO A 14 11.64 5.15 -17.04
C PRO A 14 10.67 6.24 -16.58
N GLU A 15 10.16 7.04 -17.53
CA GLU A 15 9.15 8.09 -17.27
C GLU A 15 7.87 7.46 -16.75
N LEU A 16 7.34 6.47 -17.47
CA LEU A 16 6.12 5.76 -17.08
C LEU A 16 6.28 5.16 -15.68
N ARG A 17 7.38 4.44 -15.41
CA ARG A 17 7.63 3.85 -14.09
C ARG A 17 7.77 4.92 -13.02
N GLY A 18 8.37 6.06 -13.32
CA GLY A 18 8.50 7.21 -12.41
C GLY A 18 7.17 7.75 -11.90
N LEU A 19 6.07 7.53 -12.62
CA LEU A 19 4.73 7.94 -12.21
C LEU A 19 4.12 7.04 -11.12
N PHE A 20 4.66 5.84 -10.90
CA PHE A 20 4.07 4.84 -10.01
C PHE A 20 4.96 4.50 -8.82
N SER A 21 4.36 4.52 -7.63
CA SER A 21 4.78 3.75 -6.47
C SER A 21 3.92 2.48 -6.42
N VAL A 22 4.53 1.31 -6.22
CA VAL A 22 3.80 0.03 -6.19
C VAL A 22 4.15 -0.72 -4.91
N VAL A 23 3.14 -1.18 -4.17
CA VAL A 23 3.26 -2.15 -3.10
C VAL A 23 2.62 -3.44 -3.58
N ALA A 24 3.45 -4.41 -3.96
CA ALA A 24 3.00 -5.71 -4.44
C ALA A 24 2.78 -6.70 -3.28
N GLN A 25 2.03 -7.77 -3.55
CA GLN A 25 1.80 -8.86 -2.60
C GLN A 25 3.13 -9.52 -2.15
N ASP A 26 4.06 -9.75 -3.09
CA ASP A 26 5.45 -10.06 -2.78
C ASP A 26 6.23 -8.75 -2.56
N LYS A 27 6.66 -8.56 -1.30
CA LYS A 27 7.21 -7.30 -0.81
C LYS A 27 8.65 -7.06 -1.27
N GLY A 28 9.36 -8.08 -1.76
CA GLY A 28 10.72 -7.94 -2.28
C GLY A 28 11.67 -7.23 -1.31
N ILE A 29 11.89 -7.82 -0.13
CA ILE A 29 12.84 -7.32 0.87
C ILE A 29 14.22 -7.87 0.56
N PHE A 30 15.20 -6.99 0.47
CA PHE A 30 16.60 -7.33 0.22
C PHE A 30 17.32 -7.65 1.53
N ASP A 31 18.39 -8.44 1.43
CA ASP A 31 19.28 -8.79 2.55
C ASP A 31 20.20 -7.62 2.88
N GLU A 32 19.58 -6.52 3.32
CA GLU A 32 20.20 -5.25 3.71
C GLU A 32 19.51 -4.75 4.99
N THR A 33 19.82 -3.54 5.45
CA THR A 33 19.13 -2.95 6.60
C THR A 33 17.68 -2.58 6.28
N ILE A 34 16.87 -2.31 7.32
CA ILE A 34 15.52 -1.76 7.16
C ILE A 34 15.61 -0.42 6.40
N ARG A 35 16.55 0.45 6.79
CA ARG A 35 16.84 1.74 6.14
C ARG A 35 17.12 1.57 4.65
N ASP A 36 18.03 0.67 4.29
CA ASP A 36 18.41 0.45 2.87
C ASP A 36 17.22 -0.02 2.05
N ASN A 37 16.40 -0.91 2.63
CA ASN A 37 15.18 -1.36 1.99
C ASN A 37 14.16 -0.23 1.75
N ILE A 38 14.10 0.77 2.63
CA ILE A 38 13.26 1.97 2.44
C ILE A 38 13.86 2.87 1.37
N LEU A 39 15.18 3.09 1.41
CA LEU A 39 15.94 3.93 0.46
C LEU A 39 15.84 3.48 -1.00
N LEU A 40 15.50 2.21 -1.27
CA LEU A 40 15.16 1.76 -2.62
C LEU A 40 14.04 2.58 -3.29
N GLY A 41 13.20 3.26 -2.51
CA GLY A 41 12.19 4.20 -3.03
C GLY A 41 12.78 5.49 -3.59
N GLN A 42 13.86 6.00 -2.97
CA GLN A 42 14.59 7.19 -3.37
C GLN A 42 16.02 7.13 -2.77
N PRO A 43 17.04 6.66 -3.54
CA PRO A 43 18.37 6.38 -3.00
C PRO A 43 19.10 7.59 -2.40
N ASN A 44 18.76 8.80 -2.85
CA ASN A 44 19.38 10.05 -2.39
C ASN A 44 18.53 10.76 -1.31
N ALA A 45 17.57 10.08 -0.70
CA ALA A 45 16.74 10.68 0.34
C ALA A 45 17.55 11.00 1.60
N THR A 46 17.15 12.07 2.29
CA THR A 46 17.75 12.45 3.56
C THR A 46 17.29 11.53 4.70
N ASP A 47 18.02 11.51 5.80
CA ASP A 47 17.61 10.77 7.01
C ASP A 47 16.23 11.20 7.53
N GLU A 48 15.89 12.47 7.37
CA GLU A 48 14.59 13.01 7.76
C GLU A 48 13.48 12.47 6.86
N GLU A 49 13.71 12.39 5.55
CA GLU A 49 12.75 11.82 4.60
C GLU A 49 12.52 10.33 4.87
N VAL A 50 13.59 9.56 5.11
CA VAL A 50 13.50 8.14 5.48
C VAL A 50 12.73 7.98 6.79
N SER A 51 13.06 8.77 7.81
CA SER A 51 12.41 8.72 9.13
C SER A 51 10.92 9.07 9.04
N ARG A 52 10.55 10.06 8.21
CA ARG A 52 9.15 10.42 7.95
C ARG A 52 8.41 9.28 7.27
N ALA A 53 8.97 8.67 6.23
CA ALA A 53 8.36 7.54 5.54
C ALA A 53 8.21 6.32 6.48
N ALA A 54 9.23 6.02 7.27
CA ALA A 54 9.22 4.96 8.27
C ALA A 54 8.15 5.21 9.35
N ARG A 55 7.98 6.44 9.81
CA ARG A 55 6.94 6.82 10.78
C ARG A 55 5.55 6.65 10.20
N SER A 56 5.29 7.21 9.01
CA SER A 56 3.97 7.11 8.35
C SER A 56 3.58 5.65 8.09
N ALA A 57 4.53 4.80 7.75
CA ALA A 57 4.27 3.38 7.52
C ALA A 57 4.35 2.51 8.79
N GLN A 58 4.41 3.10 9.99
CA GLN A 58 4.50 2.37 11.26
C GLN A 58 5.70 1.41 11.35
N VAL A 59 6.83 1.74 10.70
CA VAL A 59 8.07 0.97 10.80
C VAL A 59 8.80 1.24 12.12
N LEU A 60 8.78 2.49 12.59
CA LEU A 60 9.46 2.86 13.83
C LEU A 60 8.92 2.11 15.05
N SER A 61 7.62 1.75 15.06
CA SER A 61 6.99 1.05 16.17
C SER A 61 7.63 -0.30 16.51
N PHE A 62 8.24 -0.97 15.53
CA PHE A 62 9.01 -2.20 15.78
C PHE A 62 10.52 -2.00 15.61
N ALA A 63 10.96 -1.04 14.79
CA ALA A 63 12.38 -0.78 14.61
C ALA A 63 13.01 -0.26 15.91
N ASP A 64 12.30 0.60 16.66
CA ASP A 64 12.79 1.17 17.92
C ASP A 64 12.95 0.12 19.05
N GLU A 65 12.32 -1.05 18.91
CA GLU A 65 12.50 -2.19 19.80
C GLU A 65 13.77 -3.01 19.48
N LEU A 66 14.35 -2.81 18.30
CA LEU A 66 15.59 -3.46 17.86
C LEU A 66 16.80 -2.62 18.31
N GLN A 67 17.86 -3.29 18.77
CA GLN A 67 19.09 -2.60 19.23
C GLN A 67 19.71 -1.66 18.18
N LEU A 68 19.52 -1.94 16.89
CA LEU A 68 20.08 -1.18 15.78
C LEU A 68 19.04 -0.26 15.09
N GLY A 69 17.80 -0.19 15.58
CA GLY A 69 16.79 0.66 14.96
C GLY A 69 16.55 0.33 13.48
N LEU A 70 16.52 1.37 12.65
CA LEU A 70 16.43 1.24 11.19
C LEU A 70 17.66 0.59 10.54
N ASP A 71 18.80 0.54 11.23
CA ASP A 71 20.02 -0.09 10.73
C ASP A 71 20.05 -1.61 11.05
N ALA A 72 18.98 -2.15 11.63
CA ALA A 72 18.85 -3.57 11.87
C ALA A 72 18.80 -4.37 10.54
N PRO A 73 19.50 -5.52 10.44
CA PRO A 73 19.52 -6.33 9.23
C PRO A 73 18.19 -7.05 9.03
N CYS A 74 17.62 -6.97 7.81
CA CYS A 74 16.41 -7.69 7.45
C CYS A 74 16.63 -9.20 7.27
N GLY A 75 17.87 -9.61 7.00
CA GLY A 75 18.24 -10.99 6.69
C GLY A 75 17.81 -11.42 5.28
N PRO A 76 18.21 -12.62 4.83
CA PRO A 76 17.91 -13.12 3.49
C PRO A 76 16.42 -13.08 3.20
N ARG A 77 16.02 -12.32 2.17
CA ARG A 77 14.61 -12.12 1.79
C ARG A 77 13.71 -11.59 2.92
N GLY A 78 14.28 -10.85 3.88
CA GLY A 78 13.54 -10.32 5.02
C GLY A 78 13.14 -11.36 6.06
N ALA A 79 13.93 -12.43 6.22
CA ALA A 79 13.68 -13.52 7.16
C ALA A 79 13.61 -13.08 8.63
N ASN A 80 14.27 -11.98 9.00
CA ASN A 80 14.25 -11.45 10.37
C ASN A 80 12.98 -10.63 10.68
N LEU A 81 12.14 -10.37 9.68
CA LEU A 81 10.92 -9.59 9.82
C LEU A 81 9.69 -10.49 9.78
N SER A 82 8.64 -10.13 10.51
CA SER A 82 7.31 -10.72 10.34
C SER A 82 6.70 -10.34 8.98
N GLY A 83 5.64 -11.05 8.56
CA GLY A 83 4.93 -10.74 7.32
C GLY A 83 4.37 -9.31 7.27
N GLY A 84 3.89 -8.81 8.41
CA GLY A 84 3.41 -7.44 8.58
C GLY A 84 4.54 -6.42 8.65
N GLN A 85 5.66 -6.74 9.29
CA GLN A 85 6.84 -5.85 9.29
C GLN A 85 7.40 -5.67 7.88
N ARG A 86 7.55 -6.75 7.09
CA ARG A 86 7.94 -6.64 5.67
C ARG A 86 6.98 -5.78 4.86
N GLN A 87 5.68 -5.85 5.17
CA GLN A 87 4.65 -5.05 4.51
C GLN A 87 4.83 -3.56 4.80
N ARG A 88 5.02 -3.21 6.07
CA ARG A 88 5.26 -1.84 6.51
C ARG A 88 6.53 -1.25 5.89
N VAL A 89 7.60 -2.05 5.75
CA VAL A 89 8.82 -1.61 5.03
C VAL A 89 8.54 -1.35 3.55
N ALA A 90 7.76 -2.20 2.87
CA ALA A 90 7.37 -1.97 1.48
C ALA A 90 6.47 -0.72 1.31
N ILE A 91 5.56 -0.46 2.26
CA ILE A 91 4.75 0.76 2.30
C ILE A 91 5.63 1.99 2.52
N ALA A 92 6.58 1.95 3.46
CA ALA A 92 7.55 3.02 3.69
C ALA A 92 8.35 3.34 2.41
N ARG A 93 8.80 2.31 1.69
CA ARG A 93 9.48 2.45 0.38
C ARG A 93 8.60 3.19 -0.63
N ALA A 94 7.31 2.84 -0.71
CA ALA A 94 6.35 3.48 -1.62
C ALA A 94 6.05 4.94 -1.22
N PHE A 95 5.96 5.22 0.09
CA PHE A 95 5.78 6.56 0.63
C PHE A 95 6.98 7.45 0.39
N LEU A 96 8.20 6.93 0.60
CA LEU A 96 9.43 7.66 0.32
C LEU A 96 9.52 8.05 -1.16
N ARG A 97 9.20 7.11 -2.05
CA ARG A 97 9.21 7.34 -3.51
C ARG A 97 8.22 8.43 -3.96
N ASN A 98 7.15 8.65 -3.20
CA ASN A 98 6.29 9.82 -3.34
C ASN A 98 5.74 10.08 -4.77
N SER A 99 5.40 9.02 -5.50
CA SER A 99 4.93 9.14 -6.89
C SER A 99 3.47 9.62 -7.00
N PRO A 100 3.06 10.24 -8.13
CA PRO A 100 1.69 10.72 -8.34
C PRO A 100 0.62 9.64 -8.28
N ILE A 101 0.98 8.39 -8.63
CA ILE A 101 0.09 7.25 -8.60
C ILE A 101 0.65 6.21 -7.63
N LEU A 102 -0.16 5.78 -6.66
CA LEU A 102 0.14 4.70 -5.73
C LEU A 102 -0.75 3.50 -6.06
N LEU A 103 -0.14 2.36 -6.39
CA LEU A 103 -0.83 1.08 -6.58
C LEU A 103 -0.54 0.16 -5.40
N LEU A 104 -1.59 -0.29 -4.75
CA LEU A 104 -1.51 -1.19 -3.59
C LEU A 104 -2.21 -2.50 -3.93
N ASP A 105 -1.46 -3.58 -3.92
CA ASP A 105 -1.97 -4.94 -4.11
C ASP A 105 -1.97 -5.67 -2.76
N GLU A 106 -3.15 -5.82 -2.17
CA GLU A 106 -3.36 -6.36 -0.83
C GLU A 106 -2.49 -5.71 0.28
N PRO A 107 -2.55 -4.37 0.47
CA PRO A 107 -1.64 -3.65 1.36
C PRO A 107 -1.78 -3.98 2.85
N THR A 108 -2.82 -4.72 3.27
CA THR A 108 -3.10 -5.01 4.68
C THR A 108 -3.27 -6.50 4.99
N SER A 109 -2.98 -7.40 4.03
CA SER A 109 -3.25 -8.84 4.19
C SER A 109 -2.40 -9.53 5.27
N ALA A 110 -1.23 -9.00 5.61
CA ALA A 110 -0.37 -9.55 6.67
C ALA A 110 -0.32 -8.67 7.93
N LEU A 111 -1.24 -7.71 8.09
CA LEU A 111 -1.33 -6.81 9.24
C LEU A 111 -2.42 -7.27 10.20
N ASP A 112 -2.16 -7.11 11.50
CA ASP A 112 -3.21 -7.14 12.53
C ASP A 112 -4.14 -5.92 12.42
N SER A 113 -5.30 -5.98 13.06
CA SER A 113 -6.35 -4.96 12.93
C SER A 113 -5.91 -3.56 13.36
N ASN A 114 -5.08 -3.43 14.41
CA ASN A 114 -4.60 -2.12 14.89
C ASN A 114 -3.60 -1.54 13.89
N SER A 115 -2.63 -2.35 13.46
CA SER A 115 -1.67 -1.96 12.42
C SER A 115 -2.36 -1.59 11.10
N GLU A 116 -3.45 -2.26 10.74
CA GLU A 116 -4.23 -1.95 9.55
C GLU A 116 -4.90 -0.58 9.62
N GLU A 117 -5.55 -0.25 10.75
CA GLU A 117 -6.20 1.06 10.96
C GLU A 117 -5.19 2.21 10.81
N LEU A 118 -4.03 2.09 11.47
CA LEU A 118 -2.97 3.09 11.39
C LEU A 118 -2.41 3.27 9.96
N ILE A 119 -2.34 2.18 9.19
CA ILE A 119 -1.92 2.26 7.78
C ILE A 119 -3.00 2.90 6.91
N GLN A 120 -4.29 2.65 7.19
CA GLN A 120 -5.37 3.32 6.47
C GLN A 120 -5.35 4.83 6.72
N ASP A 121 -5.14 5.27 7.97
CA ASP A 121 -5.00 6.69 8.29
C ASP A 121 -3.81 7.33 7.55
N ALA A 122 -2.68 6.63 7.53
CA ALA A 122 -1.49 7.09 6.79
C ALA A 122 -1.74 7.17 5.28
N LEU A 123 -2.52 6.24 4.71
CA LEU A 123 -2.91 6.27 3.30
C LEU A 123 -3.84 7.44 3.00
N GLU A 124 -4.76 7.77 3.92
CA GLU A 124 -5.66 8.91 3.78
C GLU A 124 -4.90 10.23 3.85
N GLU A 125 -3.90 10.36 4.74
CA GLU A 125 -2.99 11.51 4.76
C GLU A 125 -2.16 11.60 3.47
N PHE A 126 -1.68 10.46 2.96
CA PHE A 126 -0.88 10.37 1.74
C PHE A 126 -1.68 10.71 0.46
N ARG A 127 -3.01 10.69 0.53
CA ARG A 127 -3.92 10.85 -0.61
C ARG A 127 -3.94 12.26 -1.21
N SER A 128 -3.56 13.28 -0.45
CA SER A 128 -3.59 14.67 -0.92
C SER A 128 -2.80 14.84 -2.23
N ASN A 129 -3.50 15.23 -3.30
CA ASN A 129 -2.98 15.40 -4.66
C ASN A 129 -2.42 14.13 -5.34
N ARG A 130 -2.89 12.94 -4.98
CA ARG A 130 -2.43 11.67 -5.58
C ARG A 130 -3.60 10.79 -6.02
N THR A 131 -3.33 9.92 -7.00
CA THR A 131 -4.25 8.84 -7.37
C THR A 131 -3.82 7.56 -6.66
N ILE A 132 -4.68 7.02 -5.80
CA ILE A 132 -4.43 5.75 -5.12
C ILE A 132 -5.36 4.70 -5.71
N VAL A 133 -4.80 3.57 -6.13
CA VAL A 133 -5.54 2.40 -6.61
C VAL A 133 -5.24 1.25 -5.65
N VAL A 134 -6.28 0.72 -5.01
CA VAL A 134 -6.17 -0.39 -4.07
C VAL A 134 -6.89 -1.61 -4.61
N ILE A 135 -6.18 -2.73 -4.68
CA ILE A 135 -6.74 -4.06 -4.91
C ILE A 135 -6.81 -4.71 -3.54
N ALA A 136 -8.02 -4.99 -3.07
CA ALA A 136 -8.25 -5.51 -1.72
C ALA A 136 -9.14 -6.74 -1.73
N HIS A 137 -8.74 -7.73 -0.94
CA HIS A 137 -9.60 -8.85 -0.55
C HIS A 137 -10.39 -8.57 0.74
N ARG A 138 -9.91 -7.64 1.57
CA ARG A 138 -10.57 -7.19 2.80
C ARG A 138 -11.35 -5.91 2.52
N LEU A 139 -12.66 -5.96 2.70
CA LEU A 139 -13.53 -4.84 2.37
C LEU A 139 -13.40 -3.65 3.32
N ALA A 140 -12.91 -3.89 4.53
CA ALA A 140 -12.56 -2.83 5.48
C ALA A 140 -11.57 -1.82 4.86
N THR A 141 -10.59 -2.29 4.09
CA THR A 141 -9.53 -1.49 3.47
C THR A 141 -10.05 -0.53 2.38
N VAL A 142 -11.16 -0.84 1.74
CA VAL A 142 -11.74 -0.03 0.64
C VAL A 142 -12.99 0.74 1.07
N ARG A 143 -13.40 0.64 2.34
CA ARG A 143 -14.63 1.26 2.86
C ARG A 143 -14.66 2.78 2.66
N ASN A 144 -13.52 3.43 2.81
CA ASN A 144 -13.37 4.89 2.71
C ASN A 144 -12.99 5.36 1.29
N ALA A 145 -12.97 4.47 0.30
CA ALA A 145 -12.61 4.84 -1.06
C ALA A 145 -13.66 5.75 -1.71
N ASP A 146 -13.21 6.73 -2.51
CA ASP A 146 -14.08 7.60 -3.31
C ASP A 146 -14.97 6.81 -4.27
N LYS A 147 -14.38 5.74 -4.83
CA LYS A 147 -15.04 4.88 -5.80
C LYS A 147 -14.50 3.47 -5.64
N ILE A 148 -15.42 2.53 -5.47
CA ILE A 148 -15.17 1.10 -5.48
C ILE A 148 -15.63 0.56 -6.83
N ILE A 149 -14.79 -0.29 -7.42
CA ILE A 149 -15.08 -0.97 -8.68
C ILE A 149 -15.10 -2.47 -8.38
N VAL A 150 -16.25 -3.10 -8.62
CA VAL A 150 -16.44 -4.54 -8.39
C VAL A 150 -16.25 -5.26 -9.70
N LEU A 151 -15.31 -6.20 -9.72
CA LEU A 151 -14.99 -7.04 -10.86
C LEU A 151 -15.54 -8.45 -10.66
N ASP A 152 -16.22 -8.97 -11.68
CA ASP A 152 -16.58 -10.40 -11.77
C ASP A 152 -16.35 -10.88 -13.21
N GLN A 153 -15.75 -12.07 -13.36
CA GLN A 153 -15.39 -12.67 -14.65
C GLN A 153 -14.70 -11.69 -15.63
N GLY A 154 -13.80 -10.85 -15.11
CA GLY A 154 -13.04 -9.86 -15.90
C GLY A 154 -13.84 -8.65 -16.39
N ARG A 155 -15.04 -8.41 -15.83
CA ARG A 155 -15.91 -7.28 -16.17
C ARG A 155 -16.26 -6.46 -14.93
N VAL A 156 -16.42 -5.15 -15.12
CA VAL A 156 -17.00 -4.28 -14.09
C VAL A 156 -18.49 -4.56 -14.02
N ILE A 157 -18.95 -5.07 -12.87
CA ILE A 157 -20.37 -5.37 -12.63
C ILE A 157 -21.05 -4.33 -11.75
N GLU A 158 -20.30 -3.66 -10.87
CA GLU A 158 -20.80 -2.61 -10.00
C GLU A 158 -19.75 -1.53 -9.80
N GLU A 159 -20.20 -0.30 -9.62
CA GLU A 159 -19.38 0.83 -9.19
C GLU A 159 -20.19 1.78 -8.30
N GLY A 160 -19.49 2.44 -7.38
CA GLY A 160 -20.06 3.41 -6.45
C GLY A 160 -19.24 3.55 -5.18
N THR A 161 -19.74 4.34 -4.23
CA THR A 161 -19.22 4.39 -2.86
C THR A 161 -19.63 3.15 -2.06
N HIS A 162 -18.99 2.90 -0.92
CA HIS A 162 -19.38 1.81 -0.01
C HIS A 162 -20.88 1.83 0.31
N SER A 163 -21.41 2.98 0.72
CA SER A 163 -22.82 3.14 1.10
C SER A 163 -23.78 2.85 -0.05
N GLU A 164 -23.46 3.31 -1.26
CA GLU A 164 -24.26 3.05 -2.46
C GLU A 164 -24.27 1.56 -2.81
N LEU A 165 -23.12 0.90 -2.77
CA LEU A 165 -22.98 -0.52 -3.11
C LEU A 165 -23.65 -1.43 -2.07
N VAL A 166 -23.56 -1.09 -0.78
CA VAL A 166 -24.30 -1.80 0.28
C VAL A 166 -25.81 -1.69 0.06
N ALA A 167 -26.31 -0.47 -0.22
CA ALA A 167 -27.73 -0.22 -0.45
C ALA A 167 -28.29 -0.90 -1.71
N LYS A 168 -27.46 -1.08 -2.76
CA LYS A 168 -27.83 -1.83 -3.97
C LYS A 168 -28.10 -3.32 -3.71
N GLY A 169 -27.55 -3.89 -2.64
CA GLY A 169 -27.74 -5.31 -2.31
C GLY A 169 -27.10 -6.29 -3.32
N GLY A 170 -26.13 -5.82 -4.11
CA GLY A 170 -25.43 -6.61 -5.13
C GLY A 170 -24.33 -7.54 -4.58
N LEU A 171 -23.40 -7.92 -5.45
CA LEU A 171 -22.25 -8.78 -5.10
C LEU A 171 -21.40 -8.13 -4.01
N TYR A 172 -21.15 -6.82 -4.10
CA TYR A 172 -20.41 -6.09 -3.06
C TYR A 172 -21.06 -6.23 -1.68
N SER A 173 -22.38 -6.04 -1.61
CA SER A 173 -23.13 -6.12 -0.35
C SER A 173 -23.07 -7.53 0.24
N GLY A 174 -23.21 -8.56 -0.61
CA GLY A 174 -23.06 -9.96 -0.20
C GLY A 174 -21.66 -10.30 0.33
N LEU A 175 -20.60 -9.84 -0.36
CA LEU A 175 -19.22 -9.99 0.10
C LEU A 175 -18.96 -9.23 1.41
N TYR A 176 -19.57 -8.06 1.59
CA TYR A 176 -19.44 -7.28 2.81
C TYR A 176 -20.07 -7.99 4.00
N GLN A 177 -21.29 -8.50 3.84
CA GLN A 177 -21.98 -9.24 4.91
C GLN A 177 -21.22 -10.50 5.32
N SER A 178 -20.65 -11.25 4.37
CA SER A 178 -19.89 -12.46 4.69
C SER A 178 -18.61 -12.17 5.47
N GLN A 179 -17.94 -11.03 5.22
CA GLN A 179 -16.75 -10.64 5.97
C GLN A 179 -17.07 -10.07 7.35
N VAL A 180 -18.16 -9.31 7.50
CA VAL A 180 -18.60 -8.78 8.80
C VAL A 180 -19.06 -9.89 9.74
N LEU A 181 -19.68 -10.96 9.24
CA LEU A 181 -20.11 -12.10 10.05
C LEU A 181 -18.96 -12.99 10.56
N VAL A 182 -17.75 -12.82 10.01
CA VAL A 182 -16.56 -13.63 10.33
C VAL A 182 -15.54 -12.83 11.17
N SER A 183 -15.78 -11.53 11.38
CA SER A 183 -14.94 -10.61 12.16
C SER A 183 -15.48 -10.41 13.57
#